data_AF-A0A9X9A4B4-F1
#
_entry.id   AF-A0A9X9A4B4-F1
#
_cell.length_a   1.000
_cell.length_b   1.000
_cell.length_c   1.000
_cell.angle_alpha   90.00
_cell.angle_beta   90.00
_cell.angle_gamma   90.00
#
_symmetry.space_group_name_H-M   'P 1'
#
loop_
_entity.id
_entity.type
_entity.pdbx_description
1 polymer ?
#
loop_
_entity_poly.entity_id
_entity_poly.type
_entity_poly.pdbx_seq_one_letter_code
_entity_poly.pdbx_strand_id
1 'polypeptide(L)' 'KKENGWMKVSTYEGYKWINPDGEERFINKSFYAYNEASFNAGKANAGALYNPQNFRVVDGTPNGWLKVKTWEGEKWL' A
#
# COMPACT_ATOMS: atom_id res chain seq x y z
N LYS A 1 8.84 -15.83 -11.56
CA LYS A 1 8.28 -15.30 -10.29
C LYS A 1 8.81 -16.18 -9.16
N LYS A 2 9.37 -15.62 -8.08
CA LYS A 2 9.76 -16.42 -6.91
C LYS A 2 8.51 -16.76 -6.08
N GLU A 3 8.57 -17.81 -5.27
CA GLU A 3 7.47 -18.23 -4.38
C GLU A 3 7.05 -17.14 -3.39
N ASN A 4 7.96 -16.22 -3.05
CA ASN A 4 7.72 -15.11 -2.13
C ASN A 4 7.10 -13.85 -2.78
N GLY A 5 6.52 -13.95 -3.98
CA GLY A 5 5.85 -12.84 -4.67
C GLY A 5 6.78 -11.89 -5.44
N TRP A 6 8.09 -11.95 -5.21
CA TRP A 6 9.04 -11.09 -5.91
C TRP A 6 9.30 -11.55 -7.36
N MET A 7 9.31 -10.58 -8.27
CA MET A 7 9.59 -10.74 -9.69
C MET A 7 10.87 -9.99 -10.06
N LYS A 8 11.81 -10.68 -10.71
CA LYS A 8 13.00 -10.06 -11.30
C LYS A 8 12.61 -9.44 -12.63
N VAL A 9 12.94 -8.16 -12.82
CA VAL A 9 12.70 -7.43 -14.07
C VAL A 9 14.04 -6.90 -14.60
N SER A 10 14.13 -6.81 -15.93
CA SER A 10 15.27 -6.17 -16.61
C SER A 10 14.92 -4.72 -16.88
N THR A 11 15.79 -3.80 -16.48
CA THR A 11 15.70 -2.36 -16.79
C THR A 11 17.01 -1.90 -17.44
N TYR A 12 17.04 -0.66 -17.95
CA TYR A 12 18.28 -0.08 -18.49
C TYR A 12 19.39 0.05 -17.42
N GLU A 13 19.02 0.05 -16.13
CA GLU A 13 19.93 0.07 -14.98
C GLU A 13 20.34 -1.35 -14.51
N GLY A 14 19.98 -2.38 -15.27
CA GLY A 14 20.23 -3.78 -14.93
C GLY A 14 19.03 -4.47 -14.27
N TYR A 15 19.29 -5.57 -13.58
CA TYR A 15 18.23 -6.37 -12.97
C TYR A 15 17.74 -5.77 -11.66
N LYS A 16 16.42 -5.59 -11.54
CA LYS A 16 15.74 -5.14 -10.32
C LYS A 16 14.76 -6.20 -9.85
N TRP A 17 14.39 -6.17 -8.57
CA TRP A 17 13.31 -6.98 -8.01
C TRP A 17 12.13 -6.08 -7.71
N ILE A 18 10.93 -6.50 -8.13
CA ILE A 18 9.68 -5.83 -7.81
C ILE A 18 8.75 -6.82 -7.11
N ASN A 19 7.88 -6.33 -6.24
CA ASN A 19 6.79 -7.12 -5.69
C ASN A 19 5.47 -6.61 -6.28
N PRO A 20 5.03 -7.13 -7.44
CA PRO A 20 3.82 -6.64 -8.11
C PRO A 20 2.55 -6.90 -7.32
N ASP A 21 2.59 -7.88 -6.41
CA ASP A 21 1.46 -8.17 -5.53
C ASP A 21 1.44 -7.27 -4.30
N GLY A 22 2.59 -6.74 -3.88
CA GLY A 22 2.74 -6.01 -2.64
C GLY A 22 3.06 -6.91 -1.45
N GLU A 23 3.24 -6.31 -0.28
CA GLU A 23 3.58 -6.99 0.96
C GLU A 23 2.37 -6.98 1.91
N GLU A 24 2.03 -8.12 2.50
CA GLU A 24 1.05 -8.15 3.58
C GLU A 24 1.69 -7.61 4.87
N ARG A 25 1.06 -6.62 5.48
CA ARG A 25 1.56 -5.94 6.68
C ARG A 25 0.43 -5.77 7.69
N PHE A 26 0.69 -6.17 8.93
CA PHE A 26 -0.21 -5.89 10.04
C PHE A 26 -0.05 -4.43 10.49
N ILE A 27 -1.14 -3.66 10.39
CA ILE A 27 -1.20 -2.29 10.91
C ILE A 27 -1.80 -2.37 12.31
N ASN A 28 -1.00 -2.09 13.34
CA ASN A 28 -1.33 -2.37 14.74
C ASN A 28 -2.12 -1.26 15.46
N LYS A 29 -2.49 -0.19 14.75
CA LYS A 29 -3.26 0.94 15.28
C LYS A 29 -4.41 1.26 14.35
N SER A 30 -5.49 1.79 14.89
CA SER A 30 -6.58 2.33 14.06
C SER A 30 -6.09 3.56 13.28
N PHE A 31 -6.51 3.69 12.04
CA PHE A 31 -6.10 4.78 11.15
C PHE A 31 -7.21 5.19 10.19
N TYR A 32 -7.13 6.42 9.69
CA TYR A 32 -7.92 6.86 8.54
C TYR A 32 -7.13 6.59 7.27
N ALA A 33 -7.81 6.08 6.25
CA ALA A 33 -7.26 6.06 4.90
C ALA A 33 -7.83 7.21 4.07
N TYR A 34 -7.15 7.55 2.97
CA TYR A 34 -7.40 8.74 2.16
C TYR A 34 -7.37 8.38 0.68
N ASN A 35 -8.12 9.14 -0.13
CA ASN A 35 -8.15 8.96 -1.59
C ASN A 35 -6.86 9.41 -2.29
N GLU A 36 -6.07 10.29 -1.64
CA GLU A 36 -4.77 10.77 -2.09
C GLU A 36 -3.77 10.74 -0.93
N ALA A 37 -2.47 10.82 -1.23
CA ALA A 37 -1.38 10.86 -0.26
C ALA A 37 -1.30 12.23 0.46
N SER A 38 -2.38 12.61 1.14
CA SER A 38 -2.55 13.91 1.79
C SER A 38 -3.59 13.85 2.91
N PHE A 39 -3.30 14.48 4.05
CA PHE A 39 -4.25 14.62 5.16
C PHE A 39 -5.45 15.52 4.83
N ASN A 40 -5.35 16.34 3.78
CA ASN A 40 -6.45 17.19 3.31
C ASN A 40 -7.37 16.47 2.32
N ALA A 41 -7.02 15.26 1.88
CA ALA A 41 -7.84 14.50 0.95
C ALA A 41 -9.11 13.95 1.62
N GLY A 42 -10.11 13.64 0.80
CA GLY A 42 -11.30 12.93 1.27
C GLY A 42 -10.92 11.62 1.94
N LYS A 43 -11.50 11.37 3.12
CA LYS A 43 -11.34 10.09 3.83
C LYS A 43 -12.00 8.97 3.04
N ALA A 44 -11.31 7.84 2.98
CA ALA A 44 -11.84 6.59 2.47
C ALA A 44 -12.74 5.90 3.52
N ASN A 45 -13.18 4.70 3.22
CA ASN A 45 -14.00 3.82 4.06
C ASN A 45 -15.27 4.51 4.54
N ALA A 46 -15.94 5.24 3.65
CA ALA A 46 -17.06 6.12 3.95
C ALA A 46 -16.81 7.10 5.13
N GLY A 47 -15.55 7.49 5.36
CA GLY A 47 -15.13 8.36 6.46
C GLY A 47 -14.86 7.66 7.79
N ALA A 48 -14.97 6.34 7.86
CA ALA A 48 -14.75 5.55 9.07
C ALA A 48 -13.30 5.08 9.23
N LEU A 49 -12.88 4.88 10.48
CA LEU A 49 -11.57 4.32 10.82
C LEU A 49 -11.47 2.84 10.40
N TYR A 50 -10.30 2.45 9.92
CA TYR A 50 -9.91 1.04 9.94
C TYR A 50 -9.40 0.67 11.33
N ASN A 51 -9.85 -0.46 11.86
CA ASN A 51 -9.28 -1.08 13.05
C ASN A 51 -8.00 -1.86 12.68
N PRO A 52 -7.14 -2.19 13.67
CA PRO A 52 -5.93 -2.97 13.44
C PRO A 52 -6.22 -4.27 12.68
N GLN A 53 -5.55 -4.45 11.53
CA GLN A 53 -5.71 -5.61 10.65
C GLN A 53 -4.56 -5.68 9.64
N ASN A 54 -4.51 -6.76 8.85
CA ASN A 54 -3.57 -6.89 7.74
C ASN A 54 -4.06 -6.09 6.53
N PHE A 55 -3.12 -5.36 5.92
CA PHE A 55 -3.32 -4.73 4.63
C PHE A 55 -2.23 -5.16 3.66
N ARG A 56 -2.57 -5.23 2.37
CA ARG A 56 -1.58 -5.43 1.31
C ARG A 56 -1.06 -4.07 0.86
N VAL A 57 0.18 -3.75 1.23
CA VAL A 57 0.90 -2.54 0.84
C VAL A 57 1.47 -2.74 -0.56
N VAL A 58 1.07 -1.88 -1.50
CA VAL A 58 1.44 -2.00 -2.92
C VAL A 58 2.41 -0.91 -3.37
N ASP A 59 2.49 0.21 -2.65
CA ASP A 59 3.36 1.33 -2.98
C ASP A 59 3.62 2.18 -1.73
N GLY A 60 4.58 3.10 -1.83
CA GLY A 60 4.83 4.09 -0.80
C GLY A 60 5.60 5.29 -1.32
N THR A 61 5.48 6.40 -0.61
CA THR A 61 6.14 7.66 -0.98
C THR A 61 7.32 7.97 -0.05
N PRO A 62 8.29 8.80 -0.49
CA PRO A 62 9.40 9.23 0.37
C PRO A 62 8.99 10.00 1.63
N ASN A 63 7.80 10.64 1.62
CA ASN A 63 7.23 11.34 2.77
C ASN A 63 6.38 10.43 3.68
N GLY A 64 6.42 9.10 3.47
CA GLY A 64 5.92 8.12 4.44
C GLY A 64 4.49 7.63 4.23
N TRP A 65 3.81 8.03 3.16
CA TRP A 65 2.49 7.46 2.83
C TRP A 65 2.65 6.05 2.31
N LEU A 66 1.75 5.15 2.74
CA LEU A 66 1.65 3.80 2.21
C LEU A 66 0.37 3.67 1.40
N LYS A 67 0.48 3.14 0.17
CA LYS A 67 -0.69 2.77 -0.61
C LYS A 67 -1.06 1.32 -0.32
N VAL A 68 -2.31 1.08 0.05
CA VAL A 68 -2.83 -0.24 0.39
C VAL A 68 -4.04 -0.62 -0.43
N LYS A 69 -4.25 -1.92 -0.64
CA LYS A 69 -5.50 -2.44 -1.20
C LYS A 69 -6.59 -2.49 -0.14
N THR A 70 -7.74 -1.89 -0.42
CA THR A 70 -8.97 -2.00 0.37
C THR A 70 -10.12 -2.50 -0.51
N TRP A 71 -11.30 -2.70 0.08
CA TRP A 71 -12.52 -3.06 -0.65
C TRP A 71 -13.01 -1.94 -1.60
N GLU A 72 -12.60 -0.69 -1.37
CA GLU A 72 -12.85 0.47 -2.24
C GLU A 72 -11.77 0.67 -3.30
N GLY A 73 -10.85 -0.29 -3.44
CA GLY A 73 -9.65 -0.19 -4.28
C GLY A 73 -8.44 0.35 -3.52
N GLU A 74 -7.46 0.88 -4.22
CA GLU A 74 -6.23 1.40 -3.60
C GLU A 74 -6.49 2.70 -2.85
N LYS A 75 -5.95 2.83 -1.64
CA LYS A 75 -6.06 4.00 -0.75
C LYS A 75 -4.75 4.29 -0.05
N TRP A 76 -4.59 5.49 0.47
CA TRP A 76 -3.39 5.96 1.17
C TRP A 76 -3.59 5.99 2.68
N LEU A 77 -2.60 5.53 3.44
CA LEU A 77 -2.55 5.64 4.91
C LEU A 77 -1.25 6.29 5.37
#